data_AF-W1XI03-F1
#
_entry.id   AF-W1XI03-F1
#
_cell.length_a   1.000
_cell.length_b   1.000
_cell.length_c   1.000
_cell.angle_alpha   90.00
_cell.angle_beta   90.00
_cell.angle_gamma   90.00
#
_symmetry.space_group_name_H-M   'P 1'
#
loop_
_entity.id
_entity.type
_entity.pdbx_description
1 polymer ?
#
loop_
_entity_poly.entity_id
_entity_poly.type
_entity_poly.pdbx_seq_one_letter_code
_entity_poly.pdbx_strand_id
1 'polypeptide(L)' 'GDRFMALAKSGQIHNCCQPNALMTLNEYIMDYGNDETKAHGSKVIEQQLENIKNDLVKDKAKAYIAQ' A
#
# COMPACT_ATOMS: atom_id res chain seq x y z
N GLY A 1 21.44 -7.83 -5.33
CA GLY A 1 20.60 -7.83 -6.55
C GLY A 1 19.75 -9.08 -6.63
N ASP A 2 20.38 -10.24 -6.67
CA ASP A 2 19.72 -11.51 -7.06
C ASP A 2 18.51 -11.90 -6.20
N ARG A 3 18.56 -11.69 -4.87
CA ARG A 3 17.41 -11.94 -3.98
C ARG A 3 16.19 -11.08 -4.31
N PHE A 4 16.40 -9.80 -4.66
CA PHE A 4 15.32 -8.93 -5.11
C PHE A 4 14.77 -9.40 -6.45
N MET A 5 15.64 -9.74 -7.40
CA MET A 5 15.21 -10.21 -8.72
C MET A 5 14.44 -11.54 -8.64
N ALA A 6 14.79 -12.43 -7.72
CA ALA A 6 14.04 -13.65 -7.45
C ALA A 6 12.60 -13.34 -6.99
N LEU A 7 12.41 -12.36 -6.10
CA LEU A 7 11.09 -11.90 -5.67
C LEU A 7 10.33 -11.18 -6.81
N ALA A 8 11.02 -10.31 -7.56
CA ALA A 8 10.43 -9.57 -8.67
C ALA A 8 9.90 -10.51 -9.76
N LYS A 9 10.67 -11.55 -10.11
CA LYS A 9 10.32 -12.51 -11.16
C LYS A 9 9.39 -13.63 -10.73
N SER A 10 9.16 -13.84 -9.42
CA SER A 10 8.22 -14.86 -8.92
C SER A 10 6.75 -14.45 -9.08
N GLY A 11 6.49 -13.20 -9.47
CA GLY A 11 5.16 -12.63 -9.48
C GLY A 11 4.63 -12.26 -8.10
N GLN A 12 5.35 -12.55 -7.00
CA GLN A 12 4.90 -12.26 -5.63
C GLN A 12 5.21 -10.82 -5.17
N ILE A 13 5.97 -10.05 -5.95
CA ILE A 13 6.40 -8.70 -5.58
C ILE A 13 5.24 -7.74 -5.26
N HIS A 14 4.06 -7.92 -5.88
CA HIS A 14 2.88 -7.10 -5.58
C HIS A 14 2.38 -7.27 -4.14
N ASN A 15 2.58 -8.45 -3.52
CA ASN A 15 2.24 -8.68 -2.11
C ASN A 15 3.20 -7.96 -1.14
N CYS A 16 4.25 -7.32 -1.65
CA CYS A 16 5.19 -6.53 -0.85
C CYS A 16 5.13 -5.05 -1.25
N CYS A 17 5.28 -4.74 -2.53
CA CYS A 17 5.39 -3.35 -3.00
C CYS A 17 4.05 -2.60 -2.94
N GLN A 18 2.92 -3.25 -3.26
CA GLN A 18 1.62 -2.60 -3.24
C GLN A 18 1.22 -2.15 -1.82
N PRO A 19 1.19 -3.02 -0.79
CA PRO A 19 0.84 -2.57 0.56
C PRO A 19 1.81 -1.51 1.08
N ASN A 20 3.11 -1.64 0.80
CA ASN A 20 4.11 -0.64 1.19
C ASN A 20 3.84 0.72 0.54
N ALA A 21 3.50 0.75 -0.75
CA ALA A 21 3.16 2.00 -1.44
C ALA A 21 1.94 2.69 -0.81
N LEU A 22 0.92 1.92 -0.39
CA LEU A 22 -0.27 2.46 0.24
C LEU A 22 0.01 3.00 1.64
N MET A 23 0.82 2.30 2.44
CA MET A 23 1.24 2.78 3.76
C MET A 23 2.06 4.08 3.65
N THR A 24 3.05 4.11 2.76
CA THR A 24 3.88 5.32 2.56
C THR A 24 3.08 6.48 1.99
N LEU A 25 2.09 6.22 1.11
CA LEU A 25 1.16 7.25 0.65
C LEU A 25 0.32 7.79 1.82
N ASN A 26 -0.18 6.91 2.69
CA ASN A 26 -0.95 7.30 3.88
C ASN A 26 -0.12 8.20 4.81
N GLU A 27 1.12 7.79 5.14
CA GLU A 27 2.07 8.58 5.92
C GLU A 27 2.25 9.98 5.29
N TYR A 28 2.53 10.02 3.98
CA TYR A 28 2.73 11.28 3.28
C TYR A 28 1.50 12.21 3.33
N ILE A 29 0.31 11.71 3.03
CA ILE A 29 -0.90 12.55 3.02
C ILE A 29 -1.27 13.01 4.44
N MET A 30 -0.99 12.23 5.47
CA MET A 30 -1.27 12.60 6.85
C MET A 30 -0.31 13.69 7.33
N ASP A 31 0.99 13.53 7.06
CA ASP A 31 2.04 14.44 7.52
C ASP A 31 2.13 15.73 6.71
N TYR A 32 1.89 15.66 5.39
CA TYR A 32 2.16 16.76 4.47
C TYR A 32 0.97 17.17 3.60
N GLY A 33 -0.11 16.39 3.58
CA GLY A 33 -1.27 16.65 2.72
C GLY A 33 -2.16 17.78 3.24
N ASN A 34 -2.66 18.61 2.32
CA ASN A 34 -3.79 19.49 2.58
C ASN A 34 -5.11 18.69 2.54
N ASP A 35 -6.23 19.32 2.92
CA ASP A 35 -7.54 18.64 3.04
C ASP A 35 -7.99 17.96 1.73
N GLU A 36 -7.76 18.61 0.59
CA GLU A 36 -8.06 18.06 -0.74
C GLU A 36 -7.21 16.82 -1.04
N THR A 37 -5.90 16.89 -0.77
CA THR A 37 -4.95 15.79 -0.98
C THR A 37 -5.29 14.60 -0.08
N LYS A 38 -5.65 14.86 1.19
CA LYS A 38 -6.09 13.83 2.12
C LYS A 38 -7.34 13.13 1.62
N ALA A 39 -8.36 13.88 1.21
CA ALA A 39 -9.61 13.31 0.71
C ALA A 39 -9.39 12.43 -0.55
N HIS A 40 -8.60 12.91 -1.52
CA HIS A 40 -8.29 12.14 -2.72
C HIS A 40 -7.39 10.93 -2.41
N GLY A 41 -6.37 11.11 -1.57
CA GLY A 41 -5.43 10.07 -1.18
C GLY A 41 -6.12 8.91 -0.47
N SER A 42 -6.96 9.20 0.53
CA SER A 42 -7.73 8.17 1.24
C SER A 42 -8.62 7.36 0.30
N LYS A 43 -9.29 8.02 -0.66
CA LYS A 43 -10.10 7.32 -1.66
C LYS A 43 -9.27 6.40 -2.56
N VAL A 44 -8.10 6.84 -2.98
CA VAL A 44 -7.17 6.01 -3.78
C VAL A 44 -6.69 4.82 -2.95
N ILE A 45 -6.34 5.04 -1.69
CA ILE A 45 -5.89 3.98 -0.78
C ILE A 45 -6.97 2.90 -0.62
N GLU A 46 -8.21 3.29 -0.33
CA GLU A 46 -9.33 2.35 -0.20
C GLU A 46 -9.55 1.53 -1.46
N GLN A 47 -9.56 2.17 -2.63
CA GLN A 47 -9.72 1.48 -3.91
C GLN A 47 -8.58 0.51 -4.21
N GLN A 48 -7.33 0.88 -3.88
CA GLN A 48 -6.16 0.06 -4.18
C GLN A 48 -5.95 -1.08 -3.17
N LEU A 49 -6.43 -0.94 -1.93
CA LEU A 49 -6.46 -2.05 -0.96
C LEU A 49 -7.27 -3.24 -1.49
N GLU A 50 -8.35 -2.97 -2.22
CA GLU A 50 -9.19 -4.02 -2.83
C GLU A 50 -8.49 -4.77 -3.97
N ASN A 51 -7.42 -4.22 -4.55
CA ASN A 51 -6.62 -4.89 -5.58
C ASN A 51 -5.57 -5.86 -5.00
N ILE A 52 -5.35 -5.86 -3.69
CA ILE A 52 -4.46 -6.83 -3.02
C ILE A 52 -5.21 -8.15 -2.90
N LYS A 53 -4.80 -9.14 -3.70
CA LYS A 53 -5.47 -10.46 -3.78
C LYS A 53 -5.23 -11.37 -2.57
N ASN A 54 -4.16 -11.11 -1.81
CA ASN A 54 -3.84 -11.90 -0.63
C ASN A 54 -4.50 -11.26 0.60
N ASP A 55 -5.53 -11.92 1.14
CA ASP A 55 -6.33 -11.40 2.25
C ASP A 55 -5.47 -11.12 3.50
N LEU A 56 -4.53 -11.99 3.84
CA LEU A 56 -3.63 -11.78 4.98
C LEU A 56 -2.79 -10.50 4.82
N VAL A 57 -2.29 -10.23 3.61
CA VAL A 57 -1.50 -9.03 3.32
C VAL A 57 -2.39 -7.80 3.33
N LYS A 58 -3.59 -7.89 2.75
CA LYS A 58 -4.59 -6.81 2.73
C LYS A 58 -5.02 -6.41 4.13
N ASP A 59 -5.33 -7.38 4.99
CA ASP A 59 -5.76 -7.14 6.37
C ASP A 59 -4.65 -6.49 7.20
N LYS A 60 -3.40 -6.95 7.03
CA LYS A 60 -2.25 -6.30 7.66
C LYS A 60 -2.08 -4.86 7.20
N ALA A 61 -2.16 -4.60 5.89
CA ALA A 61 -2.05 -3.24 5.36
C ALA A 61 -3.15 -2.33 5.91
N LYS A 62 -4.40 -2.82 5.99
CA LYS A 62 -5.52 -2.10 6.62
C LYS A 62 -5.23 -1.78 8.09
N ALA A 63 -4.70 -2.73 8.85
CA ALA A 63 -4.37 -2.54 10.25
C ALA A 63 -3.23 -1.52 10.47
N TYR A 64 -2.25 -1.43 9.56
CA TYR A 64 -1.19 -0.41 9.63
C TYR A 64 -1.68 0.98 9.24
N ILE A 65 -2.54 1.07 8.23
CA ILE A 65 -3.09 2.37 7.76
C ILE A 65 -4.06 2.99 8.78
N ALA A 66 -4.75 2.15 9.56
CA ALA A 66 -5.70 2.60 10.59
C ALA A 66 -5.06 2.98 11.94
N GLN A 67 -3.75 2.79 12.11
CA GLN A 67 -2.99 3.22 13.30
C GLN A 67 -2.70 4.72 13.26
#